data_AF-A0A932HC40-F1
#
_entry.id   AF-A0A932HC40-F1
#
_cell.length_a   1.000
_cell.length_b   1.000
_cell.length_c   1.000
_cell.angle_alpha   90.00
_cell.angle_beta   90.00
_cell.angle_gamma   90.00
#
_symmetry.space_group_name_H-M   'P 1'
#
loop_
_entity.id
_entity.type
_entity.pdbx_description
1 polymer ?
#
loop_
_entity_poly.entity_id
_entity_poly.type
_entity_poly.pdbx_seq_one_letter_code
_entity_poly.pdbx_strand_id
1 'polypeptide(L)'
;MEPGTWNVEPGTRNSKPRERGFTLLELAVAIAIITALLGVLLERLAFYQEMAERASMQATLSIIKTGLQLRLAELIVGNRQAQARELELEDPARWLAQKPANYVGEYRELRERGAWYYDGARHELVYVANHAGRLEAEPREGLKEIRFRARLLMDEVRFGGGVTESVTGVTLVPVRPFRWSRRSPHGYIGTVLAGVIDR
;
A
#
# COMPACT_ATOMS: atom_id res chain seq x y z
N MET A 1 74.28 16.79 -60.45
CA MET A 1 74.32 16.89 -58.97
C MET A 1 72.97 17.44 -58.54
N GLU A 2 72.06 16.56 -58.14
CA GLU A 2 70.88 16.92 -57.35
C GLU A 2 70.81 15.91 -56.20
N PRO A 3 70.93 16.34 -54.93
CA PRO A 3 70.81 15.45 -53.80
C PRO A 3 69.42 15.52 -53.17
N GLY A 4 68.85 14.34 -52.94
CA GLY A 4 68.21 14.00 -51.67
C GLY A 4 66.73 14.36 -51.52
N THR A 5 65.87 13.40 -51.85
CA THR A 5 64.49 13.34 -51.36
C THR A 5 64.49 13.03 -49.86
N TRP A 6 64.06 13.98 -49.02
CA TRP A 6 63.85 13.73 -47.60
C TRP A 6 62.49 13.10 -47.36
N ASN A 7 62.51 11.80 -47.07
CA ASN A 7 61.37 11.05 -46.57
C ASN A 7 61.13 11.45 -45.11
N VAL A 8 60.03 12.15 -44.83
CA VAL A 8 59.59 12.45 -43.45
C VAL A 8 58.70 11.31 -42.98
N GLU A 9 59.24 10.41 -42.16
CA GLU A 9 58.43 9.44 -41.43
C GLU A 9 57.53 10.18 -40.42
N PRO A 10 56.20 9.92 -40.39
CA PRO A 10 55.36 10.46 -39.35
C PRO A 10 55.70 9.74 -38.04
N GLY A 11 56.48 10.42 -37.18
CA GLY A 11 56.71 9.98 -35.81
C GLY A 11 55.36 9.77 -35.11
N THR A 12 54.96 8.51 -34.95
CA THR A 12 53.78 8.13 -34.19
C THR A 12 54.03 8.50 -32.74
N ARG A 13 53.55 9.68 -32.33
CA ARG A 13 53.51 10.08 -30.91
C ARG A 13 52.56 9.13 -30.20
N ASN A 14 53.14 8.08 -29.61
CA ASN A 14 52.41 7.11 -28.80
C ASN A 14 52.07 7.77 -27.46
N SER A 15 51.00 8.56 -27.43
CA SER A 15 50.44 9.12 -26.22
C SER A 15 49.74 8.01 -25.45
N LYS A 16 50.46 7.35 -24.52
CA LYS A 16 49.85 6.47 -23.52
C LYS A 16 48.86 7.31 -22.70
N PRO A 17 47.55 6.98 -22.67
CA PRO A 17 46.65 7.63 -21.75
C PRO A 17 47.14 7.32 -20.33
N ARG A 18 47.42 8.37 -19.56
CA ARG A 18 47.72 8.23 -18.13
C ARG A 18 46.42 7.84 -17.46
N GLU A 19 46.30 6.57 -17.10
CA GLU A 19 45.25 6.11 -16.20
C GLU A 19 45.41 6.86 -14.87
N ARG A 20 44.60 7.91 -14.71
CA ARG A 20 44.48 8.62 -13.43
C ARG A 20 43.64 7.74 -12.55
N GLY A 21 44.30 7.02 -11.62
CA GLY A 21 43.62 6.35 -10.53
C GLY A 21 42.72 7.32 -9.77
N PHE A 22 41.61 6.79 -9.27
CA PHE A 22 40.57 7.53 -8.57
C PHE A 22 41.17 8.30 -7.38
N THR A 23 40.91 9.61 -7.30
CA THR A 23 41.43 10.41 -6.18
C THR A 23 40.56 10.23 -4.93
N LEU A 24 41.14 10.34 -3.72
CA LEU A 24 40.38 10.26 -2.46
C LEU A 24 39.24 11.30 -2.39
N LEU A 25 39.45 12.48 -2.98
CA LEU A 25 38.44 13.55 -3.06
C LEU A 25 37.29 13.18 -4.00
N GLU A 26 37.58 12.59 -5.15
CA GLU A 26 36.57 12.09 -6.09
C GLU A 26 35.69 11.01 -5.45
N LEU A 27 36.30 10.11 -4.66
CA LEU A 27 35.57 9.13 -3.86
C LEU A 27 34.69 9.77 -2.80
N ALA A 28 35.18 10.76 -2.06
CA ALA A 28 34.40 11.45 -1.05
C ALA A 28 33.18 12.17 -1.66
N VAL A 29 33.37 12.85 -2.79
CA VAL A 29 32.27 13.53 -3.51
C VAL A 29 31.28 12.52 -4.08
N ALA A 30 31.76 11.43 -4.68
CA ALA A 30 30.89 10.36 -5.19
C ALA A 30 30.04 9.74 -4.07
N ILE A 31 30.65 9.42 -2.92
CA ILE A 31 29.94 8.90 -1.74
C ILE A 31 28.90 9.91 -1.24
N ALA A 32 29.24 11.20 -1.17
CA ALA A 32 28.31 12.24 -0.74
C ALA A 32 27.09 12.33 -1.67
N ILE A 33 27.30 12.31 -3.00
CA ILE A 33 26.23 12.31 -3.99
C ILE A 33 25.38 11.03 -3.88
N ILE A 34 26.01 9.86 -3.81
CA ILE A 34 25.31 8.57 -3.68
C ILE A 34 24.45 8.54 -2.40
N THR A 35 24.99 9.02 -1.28
CA THR A 35 24.27 9.07 0.00
C THR A 35 23.06 10.01 -0.08
N ALA A 36 23.23 11.18 -0.70
CA ALA A 36 22.12 12.11 -0.92
C ALA A 36 21.02 11.51 -1.79
N LEU A 37 21.38 10.84 -2.90
CA LEU A 37 20.43 10.17 -3.79
C LEU A 37 19.72 9.00 -3.10
N LEU A 38 20.45 8.18 -2.33
CA LEU A 38 19.88 7.09 -1.56
C LEU A 38 18.88 7.58 -0.51
N GLY A 39 19.19 8.68 0.20
CA GLY A 39 18.28 9.28 1.17
C GLY A 39 16.93 9.66 0.54
N VAL A 40 16.96 10.37 -0.59
CA VAL A 40 15.76 10.75 -1.33
C VAL A 40 15.00 9.53 -1.87
N LEU A 41 15.71 8.53 -2.37
CA LEU A 41 15.11 7.31 -2.92
C LEU A 41 14.37 6.51 -1.83
N LEU A 42 14.98 6.35 -0.66
CA LEU A 42 14.39 5.62 0.48
C LEU A 42 13.13 6.32 0.99
N GLU A 43 13.14 7.66 1.07
CA GLU A 43 11.95 8.43 1.47
C GLU A 43 10.79 8.23 0.49
N ARG A 44 11.08 8.31 -0.82
CA ARG A 44 10.06 8.07 -1.85
C ARG A 44 9.55 6.64 -1.83
N LEU A 45 10.43 5.65 -1.65
CA LEU A 45 10.04 4.26 -1.59
C LEU A 45 9.07 4.00 -0.43
N ALA A 46 9.36 4.54 0.76
CA ALA A 46 8.48 4.42 1.92
C ALA A 46 7.09 5.04 1.64
N PHE A 47 7.05 6.20 0.99
CA PHE A 47 5.80 6.84 0.60
C PHE A 47 4.98 6.00 -0.39
N TYR A 48 5.62 5.45 -1.41
CA TYR A 48 4.94 4.59 -2.40
C TYR A 48 4.46 3.27 -1.80
N GLN A 49 5.21 2.67 -0.86
CA GLN A 49 4.79 1.46 -0.16
C GLN A 49 3.48 1.67 0.62
N GLU A 50 3.36 2.79 1.35
CA GLU A 50 2.12 3.09 2.07
C GLU A 50 0.93 3.35 1.11
N MET A 51 1.17 4.03 -0.01
CA MET A 51 0.11 4.24 -1.01
C MET A 51 -0.33 2.93 -1.65
N ALA A 52 0.61 2.05 -1.98
CA ALA A 52 0.32 0.74 -2.54
C ALA A 52 -0.47 -0.13 -1.55
N GLU A 53 -0.11 -0.10 -0.26
CA GLU A 53 -0.84 -0.82 0.77
C GLU A 53 -2.28 -0.31 0.92
N ARG A 54 -2.46 1.02 0.99
CA ARG A 54 -3.80 1.64 1.01
C ARG A 54 -4.64 1.22 -0.19
N ALA A 55 -4.05 1.26 -1.38
CA ALA A 55 -4.73 0.89 -2.62
C ALA A 55 -5.11 -0.60 -2.64
N SER A 56 -4.20 -1.48 -2.21
CA SER A 56 -4.45 -2.91 -2.10
C SER A 56 -5.58 -3.20 -1.10
N MET A 57 -5.54 -2.60 0.10
CA MET A 57 -6.59 -2.72 1.10
C MET A 57 -7.95 -2.24 0.57
N GLN A 58 -8.01 -1.07 -0.08
CA GLN A 58 -9.24 -0.52 -0.64
C GLN A 58 -9.79 -1.37 -1.79
N ALA A 59 -8.92 -1.92 -2.64
CA ALA A 59 -9.32 -2.82 -3.70
C ALA A 59 -9.96 -4.10 -3.12
N THR A 60 -9.33 -4.72 -2.12
CA THR A 60 -9.89 -5.90 -1.44
C THR A 60 -11.24 -5.59 -0.78
N LEU A 61 -11.36 -4.47 -0.06
CA LEU A 61 -12.63 -4.04 0.53
C LEU A 61 -13.74 -3.87 -0.52
N SER A 62 -13.38 -3.32 -1.69
CA SER A 62 -14.33 -3.11 -2.78
C SER A 62 -14.81 -4.44 -3.37
N ILE A 63 -13.89 -5.39 -3.57
CA ILE A 63 -14.22 -6.76 -4.00
C ILE A 63 -15.17 -7.44 -3.01
N ILE A 64 -14.87 -7.37 -1.70
CA ILE A 64 -15.71 -7.98 -0.66
C ILE A 64 -17.09 -7.32 -0.64
N LYS A 65 -17.16 -5.98 -0.71
CA LYS A 65 -18.42 -5.23 -0.76
C LYS A 65 -19.27 -5.65 -1.97
N THR A 66 -18.67 -5.73 -3.16
CA THR A 66 -19.38 -6.15 -4.37
C THR A 66 -19.90 -7.58 -4.24
N GLY A 67 -19.10 -8.50 -3.67
CA GLY A 67 -19.54 -9.87 -3.40
C GLY A 67 -20.74 -9.95 -2.47
N LEU A 68 -20.71 -9.18 -1.37
CA LEU A 68 -21.85 -9.08 -0.45
C LEU A 68 -23.10 -8.53 -1.14
N GLN A 69 -22.96 -7.48 -1.96
CA GLN A 69 -24.08 -6.90 -2.70
C GLN A 69 -24.69 -7.87 -3.70
N LEU A 70 -23.87 -8.63 -4.42
CA LEU A 70 -24.33 -9.66 -5.34
C LEU A 70 -25.07 -10.78 -4.60
N ARG A 71 -24.52 -11.23 -3.47
CA ARG A 71 -25.18 -12.23 -2.62
C ARG A 71 -26.52 -11.75 -2.08
N LEU A 72 -26.61 -10.49 -1.67
CA LEU A 72 -27.87 -9.89 -1.26
C LEU A 72 -28.88 -9.85 -2.43
N ALA A 73 -28.43 -9.49 -3.64
CA ALA A 73 -29.29 -9.50 -4.82
C ALA A 73 -29.83 -10.90 -5.13
N GLU A 74 -29.01 -11.95 -5.01
CA GLU A 74 -29.47 -13.35 -5.14
C GLU A 74 -30.55 -13.70 -4.11
N LEU A 75 -30.40 -13.26 -2.86
CA LEU A 75 -31.39 -13.49 -1.81
C LEU A 75 -32.70 -12.74 -2.08
N ILE A 76 -32.62 -11.52 -2.61
CA ILE A 76 -33.80 -10.72 -3.00
C ILE A 76 -34.52 -11.40 -4.15
N VAL A 77 -33.82 -11.73 -5.23
CA VAL A 77 -34.41 -12.39 -6.42
C VAL A 77 -35.00 -13.75 -6.06
N GLY A 78 -34.36 -14.48 -5.13
CA GLY A 78 -34.86 -15.75 -4.63
C GLY A 78 -35.97 -15.66 -3.59
N ASN A 79 -36.49 -14.46 -3.28
CA ASN A 79 -37.48 -14.22 -2.22
C ASN A 79 -37.06 -14.77 -0.83
N ARG A 80 -35.75 -14.79 -0.57
CA ARG A 80 -35.09 -15.27 0.67
C ARG A 80 -34.49 -14.12 1.47
N GLN A 81 -35.09 -12.93 1.41
CA GLN A 81 -34.63 -11.73 2.10
C GLN A 81 -34.50 -11.94 3.62
N ALA A 82 -35.32 -12.83 4.21
CA ALA A 82 -35.20 -13.21 5.62
C ALA A 82 -33.82 -13.78 5.99
N GLN A 83 -33.12 -14.42 5.05
CA GLN A 83 -31.76 -14.97 5.23
C GLN A 83 -30.68 -13.89 5.09
N ALA A 84 -31.00 -12.66 4.66
CA ALA A 84 -29.99 -11.60 4.50
C ALA A 84 -29.28 -11.27 5.81
N ARG A 85 -29.90 -11.53 6.98
CA ARG A 85 -29.28 -11.38 8.30
C ARG A 85 -28.02 -12.24 8.47
N GLU A 86 -27.92 -13.36 7.78
CA GLU A 86 -26.73 -14.22 7.77
C GLU A 86 -25.51 -13.49 7.18
N LEU A 87 -25.71 -12.49 6.31
CA LEU A 87 -24.61 -11.69 5.74
C LEU A 87 -23.88 -10.83 6.76
N GLU A 88 -24.50 -10.53 7.92
CA GLU A 88 -23.80 -9.87 9.03
C GLU A 88 -23.05 -10.86 9.93
N LEU A 89 -23.41 -12.14 9.88
CA LEU A 89 -22.95 -13.17 10.81
C LEU A 89 -21.94 -14.13 10.18
N GLU A 90 -21.90 -14.26 8.87
CA GLU A 90 -20.95 -15.15 8.21
C GLU A 90 -19.72 -14.40 7.69
N ASP A 91 -18.68 -15.17 7.36
CA ASP A 91 -17.48 -14.68 6.70
C ASP A 91 -17.85 -14.10 5.31
N PRO A 92 -17.69 -12.79 5.08
CA PRO A 92 -17.97 -12.17 3.79
C PRO A 92 -17.16 -12.79 2.64
N ALA A 93 -15.97 -13.31 2.92
CA ALA A 93 -15.11 -13.92 1.91
C ALA A 93 -15.60 -15.30 1.45
N ARG A 94 -16.51 -15.94 2.20
CA ARG A 94 -17.13 -17.23 1.82
C ARG A 94 -18.01 -17.09 0.57
N TRP A 95 -18.62 -15.93 0.39
CA TRP A 95 -19.53 -15.63 -0.72
C TRP A 95 -18.81 -15.17 -1.99
N LEU A 96 -17.48 -15.00 -1.92
CA LEU A 96 -16.70 -14.58 -3.07
C LEU A 96 -16.37 -15.78 -3.96
N ALA A 97 -16.65 -15.64 -5.26
CA ALA A 97 -16.24 -16.61 -6.27
C ALA A 97 -14.71 -16.80 -6.30
N GLN A 98 -13.96 -15.72 -6.07
CA GLN A 98 -12.51 -15.76 -5.92
C GLN A 98 -12.11 -15.01 -4.66
N LYS A 99 -11.43 -15.72 -3.75
CA LYS A 99 -10.89 -15.10 -2.53
C LYS A 99 -9.70 -14.21 -2.91
N PRO A 100 -9.58 -13.01 -2.31
CA PRO A 100 -8.40 -12.16 -2.47
C PRO A 100 -7.13 -12.93 -2.08
N ALA A 101 -6.03 -12.74 -2.82
CA ALA A 101 -4.78 -13.46 -2.58
C ALA A 101 -4.19 -13.21 -1.18
N ASN A 102 -4.50 -12.07 -0.59
CA ASN A 102 -4.09 -11.68 0.75
C ASN A 102 -5.11 -12.07 1.85
N TYR A 103 -6.14 -12.86 1.53
CA TYR A 103 -7.08 -13.39 2.50
C TYR A 103 -6.62 -14.75 3.03
N VAL A 104 -6.28 -14.80 4.31
CA VAL A 104 -5.69 -15.99 4.96
C VAL A 104 -6.77 -16.89 5.57
N GLY A 105 -7.86 -16.30 6.08
CA GLY A 105 -8.95 -17.03 6.72
C GLY A 105 -9.20 -16.58 8.15
N GLU A 106 -9.42 -17.53 9.05
CA GLU A 106 -9.77 -17.22 10.44
C GLU A 106 -8.67 -16.45 11.18
N TYR A 107 -9.11 -15.53 12.03
CA TYR A 107 -8.24 -14.73 12.86
C TYR A 107 -7.58 -15.60 13.95
N ARG A 108 -6.25 -15.71 13.91
CA ARG A 108 -5.42 -16.51 14.84
C ARG A 108 -4.42 -15.63 15.57
N GLU A 109 -3.72 -16.22 16.56
CA GLU A 109 -2.70 -15.49 17.35
C GLU A 109 -1.52 -15.02 16.50
N LEU A 110 -1.02 -15.90 15.62
CA LEU A 110 0.03 -15.61 14.64
C LEU A 110 -0.60 -14.93 13.41
N ARG A 111 -0.25 -13.67 13.22
CA ARG A 111 -0.80 -12.80 12.18
C ARG A 111 0.31 -12.31 11.26
N GLU A 112 0.21 -12.68 9.99
CA GLU A 112 0.99 -12.09 8.93
C GLU A 112 0.50 -10.67 8.61
N ARG A 113 1.45 -9.78 8.34
CA ARG A 113 1.18 -8.41 7.97
C ARG A 113 0.81 -8.30 6.49
N GLY A 114 0.02 -7.29 6.15
CA GLY A 114 -0.51 -7.08 4.79
C GLY A 114 -1.65 -8.04 4.42
N ALA A 115 -2.19 -8.76 5.40
CA ALA A 115 -3.13 -9.85 5.20
C ALA A 115 -4.50 -9.59 5.86
N TRP A 116 -5.52 -10.25 5.31
CA TRP A 116 -6.91 -10.19 5.73
C TRP A 116 -7.32 -11.47 6.47
N TYR A 117 -8.08 -11.28 7.53
CA TYR A 117 -8.59 -12.32 8.39
C TYR A 117 -10.06 -12.09 8.73
N TYR A 118 -10.75 -13.14 9.14
CA TYR A 118 -12.10 -13.08 9.68
C TYR A 118 -12.11 -13.52 11.15
N ASP A 119 -12.53 -12.62 12.03
CA ASP A 119 -12.76 -12.87 13.45
C ASP A 119 -14.19 -13.36 13.64
N GLY A 120 -14.37 -14.69 13.68
CA GLY A 120 -15.67 -15.33 13.85
C GLY A 120 -16.30 -15.11 15.23
N ALA A 121 -15.53 -14.75 16.26
CA ALA A 121 -16.09 -14.45 17.57
C ALA A 121 -16.78 -13.08 17.61
N ARG A 122 -16.33 -12.14 16.77
CA ARG A 122 -16.85 -10.77 16.71
C ARG A 122 -17.60 -10.45 15.42
N HIS A 123 -17.59 -11.38 14.46
CA HIS A 123 -18.10 -11.19 13.10
C HIS A 123 -17.45 -9.99 12.42
N GLU A 124 -16.12 -9.90 12.51
CA GLU A 124 -15.34 -8.76 12.03
C GLU A 124 -14.30 -9.20 11.01
N LEU A 125 -14.22 -8.46 9.91
CA LEU A 125 -13.12 -8.57 8.96
C LEU A 125 -11.94 -7.73 9.46
N VAL A 126 -10.78 -8.34 9.62
CA VAL A 126 -9.58 -7.73 10.20
C VAL A 126 -8.47 -7.65 9.16
N TYR A 127 -7.96 -6.44 8.93
CA TYR A 127 -6.76 -6.21 8.13
C TYR A 127 -5.59 -5.89 9.05
N VAL A 128 -4.49 -6.63 8.91
CA VAL A 128 -3.25 -6.40 9.67
C VAL A 128 -2.30 -5.60 8.79
N ALA A 129 -2.00 -4.35 9.15
CA ALA A 129 -1.18 -3.48 8.32
C ALA A 129 0.31 -3.91 8.29
N ASN A 130 0.93 -3.82 7.12
CA ASN A 130 2.36 -4.05 6.89
C ASN A 130 3.20 -2.81 7.18
N HIS A 131 2.87 -1.69 6.54
CA HIS A 131 3.52 -0.40 6.70
C HIS A 131 2.65 0.51 7.56
N ALA A 132 2.76 0.33 8.87
CA ALA A 132 1.93 1.01 9.84
C ALA A 132 2.44 2.42 10.22
N GLY A 133 3.53 2.91 9.61
CA GLY A 133 4.24 4.13 10.02
C GLY A 133 3.35 5.37 10.14
N ARG A 134 2.42 5.57 9.19
CA ARG A 134 1.46 6.70 9.17
C ARG A 134 0.00 6.31 9.37
N LEU A 135 -0.26 5.06 9.77
CA LEU A 135 -1.60 4.62 10.13
C LEU A 135 -1.91 5.06 11.57
N GLU A 136 -2.86 5.98 11.72
CA GLU A 136 -3.42 6.37 13.03
C GLU A 136 -4.56 5.39 13.35
N ALA A 137 -4.18 4.22 13.85
CA ALA A 137 -5.07 3.22 14.42
C ALA A 137 -4.53 2.81 15.79
N GLU A 138 -5.42 2.59 16.76
CA GLU A 138 -5.04 2.08 18.07
C GLU A 138 -4.40 0.69 17.91
N PRO A 139 -3.12 0.51 18.28
CA PRO A 139 -2.48 -0.79 18.22
C PRO A 139 -3.17 -1.72 19.21
N ARG A 140 -3.55 -2.91 18.77
CA ARG A 140 -3.97 -3.99 19.65
C ARG A 140 -2.85 -5.03 19.63
N GLU A 141 -2.29 -5.35 20.81
CA GLU A 141 -1.19 -6.33 20.94
C GLU A 141 0.04 -5.99 20.07
N GLY A 142 0.33 -4.70 19.87
CA GLY A 142 1.50 -4.25 19.09
C GLY A 142 1.34 -4.30 17.57
N LEU A 143 0.20 -4.77 17.05
CA LEU A 143 -0.15 -4.71 15.63
C LEU A 143 -1.16 -3.58 15.38
N LYS A 144 -0.99 -2.84 14.27
CA LYS A 144 -2.01 -1.88 13.83
C LYS A 144 -3.02 -2.63 12.95
N GLU A 145 -4.21 -2.83 13.49
CA GLU A 145 -5.29 -3.56 12.85
C GLU A 145 -6.41 -2.61 12.45
N ILE A 146 -7.00 -2.84 11.28
CA ILE A 146 -8.20 -2.15 10.84
C ILE A 146 -9.33 -3.17 10.76
N ARG A 147 -10.44 -2.89 11.44
CA ARG A 147 -11.55 -3.82 11.59
C ARG A 147 -12.79 -3.29 10.91
N PHE A 148 -13.48 -4.15 10.17
CA PHE A 148 -14.69 -3.86 9.44
C PHE A 148 -15.79 -4.84 9.81
N ARG A 149 -17.04 -4.40 9.75
CA ARG A 149 -18.21 -5.25 9.96
C ARG A 149 -19.20 -5.08 8.81
N ALA A 150 -19.77 -6.19 8.35
CA ALA A 150 -20.88 -6.15 7.40
C ALA A 150 -22.15 -5.66 8.10
N ARG A 151 -22.87 -4.76 7.44
CA ARG A 151 -24.14 -4.21 7.92
C ARG A 151 -25.14 -4.15 6.77
N LEU A 152 -26.34 -4.63 7.03
CA LEU A 152 -27.48 -4.45 6.17
C LEU A 152 -27.97 -3.01 6.26
N LEU A 153 -28.38 -2.48 5.11
CA LEU A 153 -29.07 -1.22 5.00
C LEU A 153 -30.54 -1.54 4.82
N MET A 154 -31.34 -1.12 5.79
CA MET A 154 -32.80 -1.19 5.73
C MET A 154 -33.32 0.14 5.19
N ASP A 155 -34.32 0.07 4.31
CA ASP A 155 -35.05 1.24 3.86
C ASP A 155 -36.55 0.94 3.81
N GLU A 156 -37.36 1.98 3.89
CA GLU A 156 -38.81 1.87 3.73
C GLU A 156 -39.15 1.75 2.25
N VAL A 157 -39.49 0.54 1.80
CA VAL A 157 -39.85 0.32 0.41
C VAL A 157 -41.37 0.23 0.30
N ARG A 158 -41.93 1.06 -0.58
CA ARG A 158 -43.37 1.07 -0.87
C ARG A 158 -43.69 0.01 -1.92
N PHE A 159 -44.37 -1.06 -1.51
CA PHE A 159 -44.91 -2.07 -2.41
C PHE A 159 -46.43 -2.14 -2.26
N GLY A 160 -47.15 -2.04 -3.38
CA GLY A 160 -48.61 -2.27 -3.41
C GLY A 160 -49.45 -1.38 -2.48
N GLY A 161 -49.01 -0.15 -2.19
CA GLY A 161 -49.73 0.79 -1.31
C GLY A 161 -49.47 0.64 0.19
N GLY A 162 -48.65 -0.33 0.60
CA GLY A 162 -48.12 -0.45 1.97
C GLY A 162 -46.64 -0.03 2.05
N VAL A 163 -46.25 0.57 3.17
CA VAL A 163 -44.84 0.81 3.53
C VAL A 163 -44.36 -0.42 4.31
N THR A 164 -43.29 -1.05 3.85
CA THR A 164 -42.63 -2.13 4.61
C THR A 164 -41.13 -1.86 4.67
N GLU A 165 -40.54 -2.08 5.84
CA GLU A 165 -39.09 -2.01 6.02
C GLU A 165 -38.46 -3.22 5.32
N SER A 166 -37.64 -2.97 4.30
CA SER A 166 -37.01 -4.02 3.49
C SER A 166 -35.51 -3.81 3.42
N VAL A 167 -34.80 -4.91 3.22
CA VAL A 167 -33.34 -4.90 3.06
C VAL A 167 -33.02 -4.34 1.67
N THR A 168 -32.43 -3.16 1.63
CA THR A 168 -32.14 -2.42 0.38
C THR A 168 -30.67 -2.52 -0.01
N GLY A 169 -29.78 -2.83 0.93
CA GLY A 169 -28.36 -2.95 0.65
C GLY A 169 -27.55 -3.64 1.73
N VAL A 170 -26.26 -3.78 1.46
CA VAL A 170 -25.24 -4.23 2.41
C VAL A 170 -23.99 -3.39 2.23
N THR A 171 -23.34 -3.04 3.33
CA THR A 171 -22.12 -2.25 3.35
C THR A 171 -21.13 -2.78 4.39
N LEU A 172 -19.87 -2.41 4.23
CA LEU A 172 -18.82 -2.66 5.22
C LEU A 172 -18.55 -1.35 5.96
N VAL A 173 -18.76 -1.36 7.29
CA VAL A 173 -18.46 -0.21 8.15
C VAL A 173 -17.21 -0.46 8.97
N PRO A 174 -16.33 0.52 9.14
CA PRO A 174 -15.20 0.38 10.05
C PRO A 174 -15.71 0.33 11.50
N VAL A 175 -15.22 -0.63 12.29
CA VAL A 175 -15.59 -0.79 13.71
C VAL A 175 -15.02 0.36 14.55
N ARG A 176 -13.87 0.90 14.14
CA ARG A 176 -13.26 2.09 14.72
C ARG A 176 -12.91 3.07 13.61
N PRO A 177 -13.08 4.38 13.83
CA PRO A 177 -12.58 5.37 12.89
C PRO A 177 -11.05 5.19 12.78
N PHE A 178 -10.57 5.00 11.56
CA PHE A 178 -9.15 5.00 11.26
C PHE A 178 -8.86 6.18 10.34
N ARG A 179 -7.72 6.84 10.55
CA ARG A 179 -7.23 7.86 9.63
C ARG A 179 -5.87 7.45 9.12
N TRP A 180 -5.74 7.55 7.80
CA TRP A 180 -4.44 7.56 7.18
C TRP A 180 -3.98 9.02 7.15
N SER A 181 -2.92 9.33 7.91
CA SER A 181 -2.41 10.70 8.00
C SER A 181 -2.02 11.19 6.61
N ARG A 182 -2.67 12.25 6.11
CA ARG A 182 -2.32 12.98 4.88
C ARG A 182 -1.21 14.00 5.14
N ARG A 183 -0.17 13.68 5.93
CA ARG A 183 0.96 14.60 6.04
C ARG A 183 1.78 14.51 4.75
N SER A 184 1.56 15.49 3.86
CA SER A 184 2.48 15.80 2.78
C SER A 184 3.86 16.11 3.36
N PRO A 185 4.96 15.53 2.85
CA PRO A 185 6.30 15.99 3.19
C PRO A 185 6.56 17.28 2.42
N HIS A 186 6.10 18.41 2.96
CA HIS A 186 6.60 19.71 2.57
C HIS A 186 7.38 20.28 3.74
N GLY A 187 8.70 20.34 3.55
CA GLY A 187 9.59 21.18 4.33
C GLY A 187 10.68 20.46 5.08
N TYR A 188 11.64 19.83 4.38
CA TYR A 188 13.04 19.74 4.83
C TYR A 188 13.97 19.60 3.61
N ILE A 189 14.12 20.68 2.84
CA ILE A 189 15.37 20.91 2.11
C ILE A 189 16.07 22.02 2.89
N GLY A 190 17.23 21.70 3.47
CA GLY A 190 18.20 22.71 3.91
C GLY A 190 18.48 22.78 5.40
N THR A 191 18.90 21.70 6.07
CA THR A 191 19.73 21.83 7.27
C THR A 191 20.62 20.59 7.49
N VAL A 192 21.47 20.25 6.51
CA VAL A 192 22.62 19.36 6.75
C VAL A 192 23.83 19.87 5.94
N LEU A 193 24.20 21.14 6.08
CA LEU A 193 25.51 21.68 5.66
C LEU A 193 25.87 22.93 6.51
N ALA A 194 25.80 22.83 7.83
CA ALA A 194 26.22 23.92 8.74
C ALA A 194 26.98 23.40 9.98
N GLY A 195 27.91 22.45 9.79
CA GLY A 195 28.68 21.90 10.91
C GLY A 195 30.12 21.46 10.60
N VAL A 196 30.66 21.72 9.41
CA VAL A 196 32.01 21.24 9.01
C VAL A 196 32.90 22.34 8.38
N ILE A 197 32.58 23.62 8.58
CA ILE A 197 33.51 24.71 8.26
C ILE A 197 33.49 25.74 9.41
N ASP A 198 33.96 25.31 10.57
CA ASP A 198 34.60 26.20 11.55
C ASP A 198 35.47 25.35 12.49
N ARG A 199 36.70 25.05 12.04
CA ARG A 199 37.91 24.83 12.85
C ARG A 199 39.14 24.90 11.95
#